data_AF-A0A259EST1-F1
#
_entry.id   AF-A0A259EST1-F1
#
_cell.length_a   1.000
_cell.length_b   1.000
_cell.length_c   1.000
_cell.angle_alpha   90.00
_cell.angle_beta   90.00
_cell.angle_gamma   90.00
#
_symmetry.space_group_name_H-M   'P 1'
#
loop_
_entity.id
_entity.type
_entity.pdbx_description
1 polymer ?
#
loop_
_entity_poly.entity_id
_entity_poly.type
_entity_poly.pdbx_seq_one_letter_code
_entity_poly.pdbx_strand_id
1 'polypeptide(L)'
;MNRSFSSVSRSWVLALGVSLSLLSGVCLAERAPMEPLPSPSGVDIPPLSVPANPNSLANGTQAQSQPANPSIFTSANSDPYNYVSIPDKEASVLIQRAGQQWRLIRNGVITVYGAWFLALAFFAVVAMYTLKGSIKLSEPLSGIKIKRFSAFDRVTHWTMAFSFVA
;
A
#
# COMPACT_ATOMS: atom_id res chain seq x y z
N MET A 1 16.46 38.77 -37.63
CA MET A 1 16.82 37.89 -36.51
C MET A 1 15.55 37.62 -35.70
N ASN A 2 14.74 36.64 -36.11
CA ASN A 2 13.44 36.39 -35.48
C ASN A 2 13.44 34.98 -34.92
N ARG A 3 14.03 34.78 -33.73
CA ARG A 3 13.81 33.54 -32.98
C ARG A 3 12.41 33.62 -32.39
N SER A 4 11.54 32.70 -32.82
CA SER A 4 10.14 32.64 -32.38
C SER A 4 10.05 32.55 -30.85
N PHE A 5 9.27 33.43 -30.22
CA PHE A 5 8.99 33.46 -28.78
C PHE A 5 8.58 32.09 -28.19
N SER A 6 8.05 31.19 -29.04
CA SER A 6 7.63 29.83 -28.67
C SER A 6 8.77 28.84 -28.40
N SER A 7 9.98 29.07 -28.93
CA SER A 7 11.12 28.18 -28.64
C SER A 7 11.75 28.49 -27.28
N VAL A 8 11.74 29.76 -26.90
CA VAL A 8 12.26 30.23 -25.62
C VAL A 8 11.34 29.77 -24.48
N SER A 9 10.01 29.88 -24.64
CA SER A 9 9.06 29.44 -23.59
C SER A 9 9.12 27.94 -23.31
N ARG A 10 9.35 27.10 -24.34
CA ARG A 10 9.55 25.65 -24.17
C ARG A 10 10.79 25.31 -23.32
N SER A 11 11.90 26.03 -23.52
CA SER A 11 13.13 25.80 -22.75
C SER A 11 12.99 26.21 -21.28
N TRP A 12 12.27 27.30 -21.00
CA TRP A 12 12.05 27.76 -19.62
C TRP A 12 11.06 26.89 -18.85
N VAL A 13 10.01 26.39 -19.49
CA VAL A 13 9.05 25.44 -18.87
C VAL A 13 9.73 24.10 -18.54
N LEU A 14 10.63 23.62 -19.41
CA LEU A 14 11.42 22.41 -19.13
C LEU A 14 12.42 22.61 -17.99
N ALA A 15 13.10 23.76 -17.92
CA ALA A 15 14.07 24.05 -16.86
C ALA A 15 13.41 24.24 -15.48
N LEU A 16 12.25 24.91 -15.43
CA LEU A 16 11.47 25.09 -14.20
C LEU A 16 10.82 23.78 -13.72
N GLY A 17 10.34 22.94 -14.65
CA GLY A 17 9.78 21.62 -14.32
C GLY A 17 10.80 20.69 -13.67
N VAL A 18 12.02 20.63 -14.21
CA VAL A 18 13.11 19.79 -13.67
C VAL A 18 13.59 20.30 -12.30
N SER A 19 13.64 21.61 -12.07
CA SER A 19 14.05 22.18 -10.78
C SER A 19 13.02 21.98 -9.67
N LEU A 20 11.72 22.02 -10.00
CA LEU A 20 10.66 21.82 -9.00
C LEU A 20 10.53 20.35 -8.58
N SER A 21 10.85 19.41 -9.48
CA SER A 21 10.90 17.97 -9.16
C SER A 21 12.08 17.57 -8.25
N LEU A 22 13.16 18.35 -8.25
CA LEU A 22 14.34 18.08 -7.41
C LEU A 22 14.17 18.58 -5.96
N LEU A 23 13.22 19.49 -5.70
CA LEU A 23 13.03 20.10 -4.38
C LEU A 23 11.91 19.45 -3.54
N SER A 24 11.03 18.66 -4.16
CA SER A 24 9.90 18.01 -3.47
C SER A 24 10.13 16.51 -3.29
N GLY A 25 10.54 16.08 -2.10
CA GLY A 25 10.18 14.73 -1.64
C GLY A 25 11.31 13.75 -1.37
N VAL A 26 12.42 14.18 -0.80
CA VAL A 26 13.25 13.25 -0.01
C VAL A 26 12.61 13.10 1.38
N CYS A 27 11.45 12.46 1.45
CA CYS A 27 10.96 11.91 2.71
C CYS A 27 11.82 10.66 2.99
N LEU A 28 12.88 10.85 3.77
CA LEU A 28 13.57 9.73 4.41
C LEU A 28 12.54 9.04 5.31
N ALA A 29 11.91 7.98 4.79
CA ALA A 29 11.29 7.00 5.66
C ALA A 29 12.43 6.38 6.45
N GLU A 30 12.58 6.78 7.71
CA GLU A 30 13.50 6.16 8.65
C GLU A 30 13.11 4.69 8.75
N ARG A 31 13.83 3.86 7.99
CA ARG A 31 13.64 2.42 8.00
C ARG A 31 14.22 1.95 9.32
N ALA A 32 13.38 1.84 10.33
CA ALA A 32 13.73 1.13 11.55
C ALA A 32 14.34 -0.22 11.14
N PRO A 33 15.48 -0.62 11.71
CA PRO A 33 16.11 -1.90 11.39
C PRO A 33 15.07 -3.01 11.56
N MET A 34 14.88 -3.80 10.49
CA MET A 34 14.01 -4.96 10.52
C MET A 34 14.60 -5.93 11.54
N GLU A 35 13.91 -6.16 12.65
CA GLU A 35 14.34 -7.20 13.59
C GLU A 35 14.44 -8.55 12.85
N PRO A 36 15.44 -9.38 13.19
CA PRO A 36 15.58 -10.71 12.62
C PRO A 36 14.26 -11.49 12.76
N LEU A 37 13.80 -12.09 11.65
CA LEU A 37 12.62 -12.93 11.68
C LEU A 37 12.86 -14.11 12.64
N PRO A 38 11.91 -14.41 13.54
CA PRO A 38 12.03 -15.60 14.37
C PRO A 38 12.06 -16.86 13.48
N SER A 39 12.92 -17.82 13.85
CA SER A 39 13.10 -19.09 13.16
C SER A 39 11.74 -19.77 12.89
N PRO A 40 11.54 -20.44 11.73
CA PRO A 40 10.29 -21.14 11.38
C PRO A 40 9.86 -22.20 12.41
N SER A 41 10.80 -22.64 13.23
CA SER A 41 10.68 -23.66 14.27
C SER A 41 10.15 -23.13 15.60
N GLY A 42 10.13 -21.81 15.85
CA GLY A 42 9.55 -21.23 17.08
C GLY A 42 10.17 -21.71 18.41
N VAL A 43 11.42 -22.18 18.42
CA VAL A 43 12.02 -22.89 19.57
C VAL A 43 13.31 -22.25 20.12
N ASP A 44 13.79 -21.12 19.61
CA ASP A 44 15.14 -20.69 20.00
C ASP A 44 15.21 -19.86 21.30
N ILE A 45 14.10 -19.30 21.80
CA ILE A 45 14.08 -18.67 23.13
C ILE A 45 12.65 -18.79 23.73
N PRO A 46 12.40 -19.66 24.73
CA PRO A 46 11.17 -19.56 25.49
C PRO A 46 11.15 -18.18 26.16
N PRO A 47 10.09 -17.37 26.00
CA PRO A 47 9.95 -16.14 26.78
C PRO A 47 10.06 -16.53 28.25
N LEU A 48 10.80 -15.75 29.04
CA LEU A 48 10.95 -15.94 30.49
C LEU A 48 9.59 -16.02 31.23
N SER A 49 8.51 -15.67 30.55
CA SER A 49 7.12 -15.62 31.01
C SER A 49 6.22 -16.77 30.53
N VAL A 50 6.70 -17.72 29.73
CA VAL A 50 5.91 -18.90 29.30
C VAL A 50 6.47 -20.14 29.98
N PRO A 51 5.75 -20.71 30.96
CA PRO A 51 6.15 -21.97 31.58
C PRO A 51 6.21 -23.07 30.51
N ALA A 52 7.18 -23.97 30.61
CA ALA A 52 7.34 -25.11 29.70
C ALA A 52 6.11 -26.05 29.64
N ASN A 53 5.12 -25.87 30.54
CA ASN A 53 3.87 -26.60 30.56
C ASN A 53 2.65 -25.64 30.42
N PRO A 54 1.90 -25.68 29.31
CA PRO A 54 0.71 -24.87 29.08
C PRO A 54 -0.39 -25.02 30.14
N ASN A 55 -0.46 -26.17 30.82
CA ASN A 55 -1.48 -26.45 31.84
C ASN A 55 -1.25 -25.70 33.16
N SER A 56 -0.07 -25.11 33.36
CA SER A 56 0.24 -24.34 34.58
C SER A 56 -0.44 -22.96 34.62
N LEU A 57 -0.81 -22.41 33.45
CA LEU A 57 -1.55 -21.14 33.32
C LEU A 57 -3.05 -21.29 33.61
N ALA A 58 -3.60 -22.51 33.48
CA ALA A 58 -5.00 -22.81 33.75
C ALA A 58 -5.36 -22.77 35.25
N ASN A 59 -4.37 -22.86 36.15
CA ASN A 59 -4.56 -22.61 37.57
C ASN A 59 -4.56 -21.10 37.81
N GLY A 60 -5.76 -20.49 37.75
CA GLY A 60 -6.07 -19.05 37.73
C GLY A 60 -5.62 -18.18 38.90
N THR A 61 -4.43 -18.39 39.45
CA THR A 61 -3.81 -17.55 40.49
C THR A 61 -2.67 -16.68 39.95
N GLN A 62 -1.99 -17.11 38.88
CA GLN A 62 -0.85 -16.38 38.30
C GLN A 62 -1.29 -15.36 37.22
N ALA A 63 -2.33 -15.67 36.45
CA ALA A 63 -2.84 -14.81 35.38
C ALA A 63 -3.56 -13.54 35.89
N GLN A 64 -3.94 -13.53 37.17
CA GLN A 64 -4.83 -12.52 37.75
C GLN A 64 -4.12 -11.51 38.68
N SER A 65 -2.87 -11.78 39.08
CA SER A 65 -2.12 -10.94 40.04
C SER A 65 -1.07 -10.03 39.39
N GLN A 66 -0.82 -10.17 38.09
CA GLN A 66 0.10 -9.30 37.37
C GLN A 66 -0.67 -8.11 36.80
N PRO A 67 -0.31 -6.84 37.13
CA PRO A 67 -0.88 -5.68 36.45
C PRO A 67 -0.69 -5.89 34.94
N ALA A 68 -1.73 -5.60 34.15
CA ALA A 68 -1.74 -5.88 32.71
C ALA A 68 -0.44 -5.38 32.06
N ASN A 69 0.47 -6.31 31.81
CA ASN A 69 1.78 -5.96 31.28
C ASN A 69 1.54 -5.53 29.83
N PRO A 70 1.86 -4.28 29.44
CA PRO A 70 1.65 -3.83 28.06
C PRO A 70 2.42 -4.68 27.05
N SER A 71 3.41 -5.47 27.51
CA SER A 71 4.15 -6.42 26.68
C SER A 71 3.29 -7.53 26.10
N ILE A 72 2.13 -7.89 26.69
CA ILE A 72 1.24 -8.92 26.11
C ILE A 72 0.74 -8.48 24.72
N PHE A 73 0.56 -7.17 24.50
CA PHE A 73 0.15 -6.60 23.22
C PHE A 73 1.30 -6.50 22.22
N THR A 74 2.55 -6.52 22.70
CA THR A 74 3.74 -6.54 21.85
C THR A 74 4.16 -7.97 21.48
N SER A 75 4.00 -8.93 22.40
CA SER A 75 4.25 -10.37 22.20
C SER A 75 3.11 -11.10 21.49
N ALA A 76 1.91 -10.53 21.44
CA ALA A 76 0.76 -11.03 20.66
C ALA A 76 1.00 -11.03 19.14
N ASN A 77 2.15 -10.54 18.66
CA ASN A 77 2.63 -10.80 17.30
C ASN A 77 3.06 -12.26 17.05
N SER A 78 2.90 -13.15 18.04
CA SER A 78 3.20 -14.56 17.89
C SER A 78 1.92 -15.37 17.63
N ASP A 79 2.08 -16.40 16.82
CA ASP A 79 1.01 -17.26 16.30
C ASP A 79 0.39 -18.30 17.27
N PRO A 80 0.81 -18.52 18.55
CA PRO A 80 0.26 -19.67 19.26
C PRO A 80 -1.20 -19.45 19.65
N TYR A 81 -1.99 -20.50 19.46
CA TYR A 81 -3.35 -20.60 19.98
C TYR A 81 -3.35 -20.34 21.48
N ASN A 82 -4.08 -19.31 21.90
CA ASN A 82 -4.29 -19.04 23.32
C ASN A 82 -5.38 -19.97 23.89
N TYR A 83 -5.59 -19.91 25.21
CA TYR A 83 -6.70 -20.64 25.80
C TYR A 83 -8.03 -19.92 25.51
N VAL A 84 -9.00 -20.67 25.00
CA VAL A 84 -10.41 -20.26 24.89
C VAL A 84 -11.29 -21.38 25.43
N SER A 85 -12.39 -21.01 26.08
CA SER A 85 -13.35 -21.95 26.67
C SER A 85 -14.29 -22.58 25.64
N ILE A 86 -14.30 -22.06 24.41
CA ILE A 86 -15.13 -22.55 23.31
C ILE A 86 -14.37 -23.60 22.47
N PRO A 87 -15.08 -24.51 21.77
CA PRO A 87 -14.44 -25.54 20.95
C PRO A 87 -13.59 -24.99 19.78
N ASP A 88 -13.87 -23.77 19.34
CA ASP A 88 -13.16 -23.10 18.24
C ASP A 88 -11.77 -22.63 18.67
N LYS A 89 -10.73 -23.28 18.14
CA LYS A 89 -9.33 -22.91 18.42
C LYS A 89 -8.91 -21.63 17.71
N GLU A 90 -9.50 -21.28 16.57
CA GLU A 90 -9.16 -20.06 15.83
C GLU A 90 -9.56 -18.80 16.60
N ALA A 91 -10.61 -18.89 17.43
CA ALA A 91 -11.03 -17.82 18.33
C ALA A 91 -9.97 -17.45 19.38
N SER A 92 -8.93 -18.27 19.53
CA SER A 92 -7.80 -17.97 20.40
C SER A 92 -6.67 -17.18 19.72
N VAL A 93 -6.78 -16.91 18.42
CA VAL A 93 -5.82 -16.11 17.65
C VAL A 93 -6.24 -14.64 17.71
N LEU A 94 -5.54 -13.85 18.51
CA LEU A 94 -5.86 -12.43 18.69
C LEU A 94 -5.38 -11.55 17.52
N ILE A 95 -4.30 -11.96 16.85
CA ILE A 95 -3.73 -11.24 15.71
C ILE A 95 -3.48 -12.21 14.56
N GLN A 96 -4.19 -12.00 13.44
CA GLN A 96 -3.93 -12.77 12.22
C GLN A 96 -2.63 -12.29 11.56
N ARG A 97 -1.57 -13.11 11.64
CA ARG A 97 -0.25 -12.81 11.05
C ARG A 97 -0.33 -12.44 9.57
N ALA A 98 -1.08 -13.19 8.77
CA ALA A 98 -1.22 -12.92 7.33
C ALA A 98 -1.86 -11.56 7.06
N GLY A 99 -2.88 -11.18 7.84
CA GLY A 99 -3.54 -9.88 7.74
C GLY A 99 -2.61 -8.72 8.13
N GLN A 100 -1.85 -8.88 9.21
CA GLN A 100 -0.85 -7.88 9.61
C GLN A 100 0.27 -7.74 8.59
N GLN A 101 0.77 -8.85 8.06
CA GLN A 101 1.79 -8.83 7.01
C GLN A 101 1.28 -8.11 5.76
N TRP A 102 0.04 -8.40 5.33
CA TRP A 102 -0.57 -7.69 4.21
C TRP A 102 -0.69 -6.19 4.47
N ARG A 103 -1.11 -5.79 5.67
CA ARG A 103 -1.19 -4.37 6.06
C ARG A 103 0.18 -3.68 6.00
N LEU A 104 1.24 -4.34 6.50
CA LEU A 104 2.60 -3.80 6.46
C LEU A 104 3.11 -3.66 5.02
N ILE A 105 2.87 -4.66 4.16
CA ILE A 105 3.25 -4.61 2.75
C ILE A 105 2.48 -3.50 2.03
N ARG A 106 1.17 -3.43 2.22
CA ARG A 106 0.32 -2.41 1.58
C ARG A 106 0.72 -1.00 1.99
N ASN A 107 0.78 -0.73 3.29
CA ASN A 107 0.99 0.61 3.81
C ASN A 107 2.44 1.09 3.70
N GLY A 108 3.40 0.17 3.56
CA GLY A 108 4.80 0.48 3.32
C GLY A 108 5.15 0.37 1.84
N VAL A 109 5.45 -0.87 1.42
CA VAL A 109 6.00 -1.16 0.10
C VAL A 109 5.08 -0.70 -1.03
N ILE A 110 3.81 -1.11 -1.02
CA ILE A 110 2.89 -0.80 -2.12
C ILE A 110 2.59 0.69 -2.19
N THR A 111 2.30 1.35 -1.07
CA THR A 111 2.03 2.79 -1.08
C THR A 111 3.20 3.60 -1.64
N VAL A 112 4.43 3.32 -1.21
CA VAL A 112 5.62 4.07 -1.65
C VAL A 112 5.95 3.79 -3.12
N TYR A 113 6.10 2.52 -3.52
CA TYR A 113 6.46 2.19 -4.89
C TYR A 113 5.31 2.40 -5.87
N GLY A 114 4.07 2.24 -5.43
CA GLY A 114 2.88 2.55 -6.20
C GLY A 114 2.79 4.04 -6.55
N ALA A 115 3.11 4.93 -5.60
CA ALA A 115 3.17 6.36 -5.87
C ALA A 115 4.25 6.71 -6.91
N TRP A 116 5.46 6.13 -6.77
CA TRP A 116 6.53 6.32 -7.75
C TRP A 116 6.18 5.76 -9.12
N PHE A 117 5.50 4.61 -9.19
CA PHE A 117 5.04 4.03 -10.44
C PHE A 117 4.04 4.96 -11.15
N LEU A 118 3.09 5.53 -10.43
CA LEU A 118 2.14 6.51 -10.98
C LEU A 118 2.84 7.79 -11.45
N ALA A 119 3.81 8.30 -10.68
CA ALA A 119 4.62 9.45 -11.08
C ALA A 119 5.41 9.15 -12.36
N LEU A 120 6.06 7.99 -12.45
CA LEU A 120 6.82 7.57 -13.63
C LEU A 120 5.89 7.44 -14.85
N ALA A 121 4.73 6.82 -14.70
CA ALA A 121 3.75 6.69 -15.78
C ALA A 121 3.29 8.06 -16.28
N PHE A 122 2.99 9.00 -15.37
CA PHE A 122 2.62 10.37 -15.72
C PHE A 122 3.73 11.07 -16.51
N PHE A 123 4.97 11.06 -16.00
CA PHE A 123 6.09 11.69 -16.69
C PHE A 123 6.42 11.00 -18.01
N ALA A 124 6.26 9.69 -18.13
CA ALA A 124 6.43 8.96 -19.38
C ALA A 124 5.43 9.42 -20.45
N VAL A 125 4.15 9.62 -20.09
CA VAL A 125 3.14 10.14 -21.01
C VAL A 125 3.47 11.57 -21.45
N VAL A 126 3.88 12.44 -20.50
CA VAL A 126 4.30 13.82 -20.79
C VAL A 126 5.52 13.84 -21.71
N ALA A 127 6.53 13.00 -21.44
CA ALA A 127 7.72 12.88 -22.27
C ALA A 127 7.36 12.39 -23.69
N MET A 128 6.53 11.36 -23.80
CA MET A 128 6.07 10.85 -25.09
C MET A 128 5.34 11.91 -25.91
N TYR A 129 4.44 12.67 -25.28
CA TYR A 129 3.71 13.75 -25.95
C TYR A 129 4.62 14.90 -26.38
N THR A 130 5.59 15.29 -25.54
CA THR A 130 6.50 16.40 -25.87
C THR A 130 7.50 16.02 -26.96
N LEU A 131 7.95 14.77 -27.01
CA LEU A 131 8.88 14.26 -28.03
C LEU A 131 8.19 13.92 -29.36
N LYS A 132 7.05 13.24 -29.33
CA LYS A 132 6.34 12.79 -30.55
C LYS A 132 5.37 13.85 -31.09
N GLY A 133 4.88 14.75 -30.24
CA GLY A 133 3.78 15.67 -30.57
C GLY A 133 2.41 14.97 -30.58
N SER A 134 1.40 15.66 -31.10
CA SER A 134 0.06 15.10 -31.21
C SER A 134 -0.02 14.06 -32.34
N ILE A 135 -0.66 12.93 -32.05
CA ILE A 135 -1.02 11.95 -33.08
C ILE A 135 -2.17 12.55 -33.90
N LYS A 136 -1.86 12.96 -35.12
CA LYS A 136 -2.85 13.47 -36.07
C LYS A 136 -3.48 12.30 -36.82
N LEU A 137 -4.75 12.45 -37.19
CA LEU A 137 -5.35 11.55 -38.18
C LEU A 137 -4.64 11.77 -39.52
N SER A 138 -4.49 10.69 -40.29
CA SER A 138 -4.03 10.75 -41.69
C SER A 138 -5.02 11.52 -42.57
N GLU A 139 -6.31 11.46 -42.22
CA GLU A 139 -7.43 12.04 -42.96
C GLU A 139 -8.21 13.03 -42.08
N PRO A 140 -8.92 14.01 -42.68
CA PRO A 140 -9.80 14.89 -41.91
C PRO A 140 -10.92 14.13 -41.21
N LEU A 141 -11.43 14.68 -40.11
CA LEU A 141 -12.57 14.10 -39.38
C LEU A 141 -13.80 14.02 -40.31
N SER A 142 -14.42 12.84 -40.40
CA SER A 142 -15.59 12.61 -41.26
C SER A 142 -16.83 13.41 -40.87
N GLY A 143 -16.87 14.01 -39.69
CA GLY A 143 -18.02 14.77 -39.16
C GLY A 143 -19.20 13.90 -38.71
N ILE A 144 -19.23 12.62 -39.07
CA ILE A 144 -20.30 11.69 -38.73
C ILE A 144 -20.00 11.03 -37.38
N LYS A 145 -20.89 11.22 -36.40
CA LYS A 145 -20.80 10.57 -35.09
C LYS A 145 -21.58 9.26 -35.09
N ILE A 146 -20.96 8.19 -34.58
CA ILE A 146 -21.65 6.93 -34.29
C ILE A 146 -22.02 6.85 -32.81
N LYS A 147 -23.18 6.28 -32.51
CA LYS A 147 -23.58 5.99 -31.13
C LYS A 147 -22.81 4.77 -30.64
N ARG A 148 -21.71 4.97 -29.90
CA ARG A 148 -20.91 3.87 -29.31
C ARG A 148 -21.61 3.15 -28.16
N PHE A 149 -22.28 3.91 -27.29
CA PHE A 149 -22.93 3.38 -26.09
C PHE A 149 -24.34 3.93 -25.96
N SER A 150 -25.28 3.05 -25.61
CA SER A 150 -26.66 3.46 -25.32
C SER A 150 -26.74 4.26 -24.02
N ALA A 151 -27.91 4.84 -23.72
CA ALA A 151 -28.13 5.50 -22.43
C ALA A 151 -28.14 4.45 -21.31
N PHE A 152 -28.78 3.31 -21.56
CA PHE A 152 -28.83 2.19 -20.61
C PHE A 152 -27.44 1.64 -20.28
N ASP A 153 -26.58 1.42 -21.27
CA ASP A 153 -25.22 0.92 -21.04
C ASP A 153 -24.43 1.84 -20.11
N ARG A 154 -24.59 3.16 -20.31
CA ARG A 154 -23.94 4.17 -19.48
C ARG A 154 -24.47 4.16 -18.06
N VAL A 155 -25.80 4.08 -17.88
CA VAL A 155 -26.41 3.99 -16.55
C VAL A 155 -25.91 2.73 -15.83
N THR A 156 -25.98 1.56 -16.47
CA THR A 156 -25.50 0.31 -15.88
C THR A 156 -24.01 0.38 -15.54
N HIS A 157 -23.17 0.91 -16.43
CA HIS A 157 -21.74 1.07 -16.17
C HIS A 157 -21.46 1.97 -14.97
N TRP A 158 -22.11 3.14 -14.91
CA TRP A 158 -21.88 4.09 -13.84
C TRP A 158 -22.48 3.64 -12.51
N THR A 159 -23.63 2.96 -12.52
CA THR A 159 -24.21 2.34 -11.30
C THR A 159 -23.29 1.25 -10.76
N MET A 160 -22.75 0.40 -11.63
CA MET A 160 -21.76 -0.61 -11.23
C MET A 160 -20.48 0.05 -10.73
N ALA A 161 -19.93 1.05 -11.43
CA ALA A 161 -18.74 1.76 -10.98
C ALA A 161 -18.95 2.42 -9.61
N PHE A 162 -20.13 2.98 -9.37
CA PHE A 162 -20.49 3.59 -8.09
C PHE A 162 -20.48 2.56 -6.95
N SER A 163 -20.95 1.33 -7.16
CA SER A 163 -20.92 0.30 -6.11
C SER A 163 -19.51 -0.16 -5.71
N PHE A 164 -18.47 0.15 -6.49
CA PHE A 164 -17.07 -0.09 -6.12
C PHE A 164 -16.44 1.07 -5.33
N VAL A 165 -17.06 2.25 -5.37
CA VAL A 165 -16.52 3.48 -4.77
C VAL A 165 -17.27 3.87 -3.49
N ALA A 166 -18.58 3.66 -3.45
CA ALA A 166 -19.45 3.95 -2.30
C ALA A 166 -19.22 2.99 -1.14
#